data_AF-A0A139WKS0-F1
#
_entry.id   AF-A0A139WKS0-F1
#
_cell.length_a   1.000
_cell.length_b   1.000
_cell.length_c   1.000
_cell.angle_alpha   90.00
_cell.angle_beta   90.00
_cell.angle_gamma   90.00
#
_symmetry.space_group_name_H-M   'P 1'
#
loop_
_entity.id
_entity.type
_entity.pdbx_description
1 polymer ?
#
loop_
_entity_poly.entity_id
_entity_poly.type
_entity_poly.pdbx_seq_one_letter_code
_entity_poly.pdbx_strand_id
1 'polypeptide(L)'
;MCKMTLYQCLFVLVILLKDVFALKDVVLTIRPEVVERGSFATLICSYDLEGATLYYVKWYRGMHEFYRYTPSERPTTKIFPIDTINVDVYRSNATQAVLTDIDFKLSGNFSCEVTTDEEPASTETAVQSMLVVQLPEFFPTISVGRDPLDYGDVLRANCTSPPARPAAKLKFFLNDLLVASTPPLSPRRSQEVLWSDLNLELPLHEYHFMQGKLVLRCVAQVAGIYHEEAVLVLPSLRDPVPAKVSADDSARLAPGELILQVLFVLIAGVLY
;
A
#
# COMPACT_ATOMS: atom_id res chain seq x y z
N MET A 1 47.71 -58.51 0.08
CA MET A 1 47.22 -57.66 1.19
C MET A 1 47.64 -56.23 0.89
N CYS A 2 46.70 -55.39 0.48
CA CYS A 2 46.96 -54.02 0.04
C CYS A 2 47.27 -53.14 1.26
N LYS A 3 48.49 -52.57 1.36
CA LYS A 3 48.85 -51.57 2.37
C LYS A 3 48.71 -50.18 1.75
N MET A 4 47.49 -49.63 1.79
CA MET A 4 47.30 -48.19 1.54
C MET A 4 47.90 -47.41 2.72
N THR A 5 48.79 -46.48 2.42
CA THR A 5 49.42 -45.61 3.43
C THR A 5 48.44 -44.51 3.86
N LEU A 6 48.53 -44.06 5.12
CA LEU A 6 47.65 -43.03 5.69
C LEU A 6 47.57 -41.75 4.82
N TYR A 7 48.67 -41.41 4.14
CA TYR A 7 48.76 -40.28 3.22
C TYR A 7 47.91 -40.46 1.95
N GLN A 8 47.83 -41.68 1.42
CA GLN A 8 46.94 -42.01 0.30
C GLN A 8 45.47 -41.95 0.73
N CYS A 9 45.14 -42.39 1.95
CA CYS A 9 43.79 -42.21 2.49
C CYS A 9 43.44 -40.73 2.67
N LEU A 10 44.37 -39.91 3.16
CA LEU A 10 44.16 -38.47 3.35
C LEU A 10 44.01 -37.72 2.01
N PHE A 11 44.82 -38.08 1.01
CA PHE A 11 44.72 -37.52 -0.34
C PHE A 11 43.42 -37.93 -1.03
N VAL A 12 42.98 -39.18 -0.85
CA VAL A 12 41.66 -39.64 -1.32
C VAL A 12 40.52 -38.94 -0.57
N LEU A 13 40.64 -38.71 0.74
CA LEU A 13 39.66 -37.96 1.52
C LEU A 13 39.55 -36.49 1.07
N VAL A 14 40.68 -35.85 0.78
CA VAL A 14 40.71 -34.47 0.24
C VAL A 14 40.14 -34.41 -1.18
N ILE A 15 40.34 -35.44 -2.01
CA ILE A 15 39.69 -35.55 -3.33
C ILE A 15 38.18 -35.79 -3.21
N LEU A 16 37.73 -36.51 -2.17
CA LEU A 16 36.32 -36.71 -1.85
C LEU A 16 35.66 -35.49 -1.20
N LEU A 17 36.46 -34.59 -0.60
CA LEU A 17 36.07 -33.28 -0.09
C LEU A 17 36.34 -32.18 -1.13
N LYS A 18 36.15 -32.46 -2.42
CA LYS A 18 35.92 -31.37 -3.37
C LYS A 18 34.62 -30.71 -2.94
N ASP A 19 34.69 -29.47 -2.48
CA ASP A 19 33.51 -28.65 -2.23
C ASP A 19 32.63 -28.73 -3.47
N VAL A 20 31.43 -29.30 -3.28
CA VAL A 20 30.41 -29.29 -4.32
C VAL A 20 29.89 -27.86 -4.32
N PHE A 21 30.48 -27.04 -5.20
CA PHE A 21 29.87 -25.79 -5.61
C PHE A 21 28.49 -26.16 -6.15
N ALA A 22 27.46 -25.72 -5.43
CA ALA A 22 26.09 -26.10 -5.70
C ALA A 22 25.26 -24.84 -5.60
N LEU A 23 24.43 -24.61 -6.62
CA LEU A 23 23.39 -23.60 -6.59
C LEU A 23 22.57 -23.71 -5.29
N LYS A 24 22.40 -22.58 -4.60
CA LYS A 24 21.63 -22.47 -3.37
C LYS A 24 20.81 -21.18 -3.33
N ASP A 25 19.87 -21.16 -2.39
CA ASP A 25 19.13 -19.96 -1.99
C ASP A 25 18.44 -19.25 -3.17
N VAL A 26 17.91 -20.04 -4.12
CA VAL A 26 17.08 -19.49 -5.19
C VAL A 26 15.75 -19.01 -4.60
N VAL A 27 15.55 -17.70 -4.57
CA VAL A 27 14.37 -17.05 -3.98
C VAL A 27 13.84 -16.01 -4.95
N LEU A 28 12.55 -16.13 -5.27
CA LEU A 28 11.81 -15.13 -6.04
C LEU A 28 11.11 -14.15 -5.09
N THR A 29 11.42 -12.86 -5.21
CA THR A 29 10.74 -11.78 -4.49
C THR A 29 10.08 -10.82 -5.48
N ILE A 30 8.82 -10.46 -5.24
CA ILE A 30 8.09 -9.49 -6.06
C ILE A 30 7.98 -8.17 -5.27
N ARG A 31 8.36 -7.05 -5.92
CA ARG A 31 8.31 -5.72 -5.33
C ARG A 31 7.57 -4.73 -6.24
N PRO A 32 6.51 -4.04 -5.75
CA PRO A 32 5.85 -4.24 -4.44
C PRO A 32 5.11 -5.60 -4.37
N GLU A 33 4.76 -6.06 -3.16
CA GLU A 33 4.05 -7.34 -2.95
C GLU A 33 2.60 -7.30 -3.47
N VAL A 34 1.93 -6.16 -3.24
CA VAL A 34 0.62 -5.83 -3.79
C VAL A 34 0.82 -4.70 -4.79
N VAL A 35 0.40 -4.93 -6.02
CA VAL A 35 0.71 -4.09 -7.17
C VAL A 35 -0.55 -3.37 -7.63
N GLU A 36 -0.50 -2.05 -7.77
CA GLU A 36 -1.61 -1.30 -8.33
C GLU A 36 -1.67 -1.48 -9.85
N ARG A 37 -2.88 -1.61 -10.40
CA ARG A 37 -3.10 -1.75 -11.85
C ARG A 37 -2.51 -0.57 -12.63
N GLY A 38 -1.87 -0.85 -13.75
CA GLY A 38 -1.18 0.13 -14.60
C GLY A 38 0.21 0.54 -14.09
N SER A 39 0.60 0.09 -12.90
CA SER A 39 1.94 0.34 -12.35
C SER A 39 2.97 -0.68 -12.86
N PHE A 40 4.14 -0.73 -12.21
CA PHE A 40 5.22 -1.67 -12.51
C PHE A 40 5.54 -2.53 -11.28
N ALA A 41 6.11 -3.70 -11.53
CA ALA A 41 6.61 -4.59 -10.48
C ALA A 41 7.93 -5.22 -10.91
N THR A 42 8.80 -5.45 -9.94
CA THR A 42 10.10 -6.08 -10.14
C THR A 42 10.07 -7.50 -9.57
N LEU A 43 10.37 -8.47 -10.41
CA LEU A 43 10.49 -9.89 -10.06
C LEU A 43 11.98 -10.20 -9.87
N ILE A 44 12.44 -10.15 -8.63
CA ILE A 44 13.84 -10.32 -8.24
C ILE A 44 14.09 -11.80 -7.95
N CYS A 45 14.98 -12.41 -8.70
CA CYS A 45 15.47 -13.77 -8.45
C CYS A 45 16.85 -13.67 -7.79
N SER A 46 16.90 -13.89 -6.48
CA SER A 46 18.13 -14.00 -5.72
C SER A 46 18.60 -15.45 -5.78
N TYR A 47 19.91 -15.68 -5.90
CA TYR A 47 20.51 -17.01 -5.92
C TYR A 47 21.99 -16.92 -5.56
N ASP A 48 22.53 -17.97 -4.95
CA ASP A 48 23.96 -18.14 -4.69
C ASP A 48 24.50 -19.24 -5.60
N LEU A 49 25.48 -18.89 -6.44
CA LEU A 49 26.13 -19.84 -7.34
C LEU A 49 27.20 -20.67 -6.64
N GLU A 50 27.64 -20.28 -5.43
CA GLU A 50 28.69 -20.97 -4.67
C GLU A 50 29.95 -21.20 -5.53
N GLY A 51 30.32 -20.27 -6.41
CA GLY A 51 31.48 -20.41 -7.31
C GLY A 51 31.21 -21.09 -8.66
N ALA A 52 30.01 -21.63 -8.89
CA ALA A 52 29.56 -22.11 -10.18
C ALA A 52 29.44 -20.97 -11.20
N THR A 53 29.40 -21.33 -12.49
CA THR A 53 29.09 -20.36 -13.56
C THR A 53 27.61 -20.43 -13.92
N LEU A 54 27.00 -19.27 -14.14
CA LEU A 54 25.60 -19.17 -14.53
C LEU A 54 25.42 -19.57 -15.99
N TYR A 55 24.54 -20.55 -16.25
CA TYR A 55 24.11 -20.88 -17.60
C TYR A 55 22.96 -19.97 -18.07
N TYR A 56 21.87 -19.92 -17.31
CA TYR A 56 20.78 -18.97 -17.55
C TYR A 56 19.97 -18.67 -16.29
N VAL A 57 19.22 -17.56 -16.34
CA VAL A 57 18.05 -17.32 -15.48
C VAL A 57 16.83 -17.09 -16.35
N LYS A 58 15.72 -17.74 -16.03
CA LYS A 58 14.46 -17.64 -16.78
C LYS A 58 13.32 -17.27 -15.85
N TRP A 59 12.40 -16.46 -16.35
CA TRP A 59 11.17 -16.10 -15.65
C TRP A 59 9.95 -16.63 -16.40
N TYR A 60 9.00 -17.14 -15.63
CA TYR A 60 7.84 -17.87 -16.12
C TYR A 60 6.53 -17.33 -15.57
N ARG A 61 5.50 -17.37 -16.40
CA ARG A 61 4.10 -17.27 -16.01
C ARG A 61 3.41 -18.60 -16.30
N GLY A 62 3.18 -19.40 -15.26
CA GLY A 62 2.79 -20.79 -15.43
C GLY A 62 3.88 -21.57 -16.16
N MET A 63 3.57 -22.13 -17.33
CA MET A 63 4.53 -22.86 -18.17
C MET A 63 5.21 -22.00 -19.25
N HIS A 64 4.84 -20.73 -19.38
CA HIS A 64 5.33 -19.86 -20.45
C HIS A 64 6.50 -19.02 -19.96
N GLU A 65 7.68 -19.23 -20.54
CA GLU A 65 8.83 -18.35 -20.41
C GLU A 65 8.44 -16.99 -21.01
N PHE A 66 8.73 -15.90 -20.31
CA PHE A 66 8.52 -14.54 -20.85
C PHE A 66 9.81 -13.73 -20.92
N TYR A 67 10.82 -14.08 -20.12
CA TYR A 67 12.10 -13.40 -20.10
C TYR A 67 13.22 -14.38 -19.72
N ARG A 68 14.37 -14.27 -20.40
CA ARG A 68 15.57 -15.05 -20.12
C ARG A 68 16.83 -14.19 -20.21
N TYR A 69 17.74 -14.45 -19.27
CA TYR A 69 19.11 -13.96 -19.29
C TYR A 69 20.08 -15.14 -19.48
N THR A 70 20.97 -15.06 -20.48
CA THR A 70 21.98 -16.06 -20.82
C THR A 70 23.32 -15.37 -21.06
N PRO A 71 24.29 -15.44 -20.12
CA PRO A 71 25.55 -14.68 -20.21
C PRO A 71 26.39 -14.98 -21.45
N SER A 72 26.32 -16.21 -21.97
CA SER A 72 27.11 -16.69 -23.11
C SER A 72 26.53 -16.30 -24.47
N GLU A 73 25.27 -15.82 -24.52
CA GLU A 73 24.60 -15.43 -25.76
C GLU A 73 24.78 -13.93 -26.07
N ARG A 74 24.63 -13.57 -27.35
CA ARG A 74 24.55 -12.18 -27.81
C ARG A 74 23.31 -12.00 -28.69
N PRO A 75 22.30 -11.20 -28.28
CA PRO A 75 22.20 -10.49 -26.99
C PRO A 75 22.08 -11.44 -25.80
N THR A 76 22.50 -10.98 -24.61
CA THR A 76 22.41 -11.76 -23.37
C THR A 76 20.98 -11.91 -22.86
N THR A 77 20.04 -11.09 -23.33
CA THR A 77 18.63 -11.11 -22.94
C THR A 77 17.73 -11.53 -24.09
N LYS A 78 16.72 -12.37 -23.82
CA LYS A 78 15.66 -12.75 -24.75
C LYS A 78 14.29 -12.55 -24.11
N ILE A 79 13.34 -12.06 -24.89
CA ILE A 79 11.94 -11.89 -24.49
C ILE A 79 11.09 -12.85 -25.29
N PHE A 80 10.14 -13.48 -24.62
CA PHE A 80 9.16 -14.36 -25.22
C PHE A 80 7.78 -13.73 -25.02
N PRO A 81 7.21 -13.10 -26.05
CA PRO A 81 5.99 -12.32 -25.90
C PRO A 81 4.82 -13.15 -25.38
N ILE A 82 4.14 -12.63 -24.37
CA ILE A 82 2.84 -13.10 -23.88
C ILE A 82 1.92 -11.87 -23.90
N ASP A 83 0.73 -11.98 -24.48
CA ASP A 83 -0.18 -10.85 -24.75
C ASP A 83 -0.45 -9.91 -23.55
N THR A 84 -0.28 -10.40 -22.32
CA THR A 84 -0.54 -9.65 -21.09
C THR A 84 0.71 -9.22 -20.32
N ILE A 85 1.92 -9.54 -20.79
CA ILE A 85 3.18 -9.23 -20.09
C ILE A 85 4.02 -8.29 -20.95
N ASN A 86 4.35 -7.13 -20.38
CA ASN A 86 5.27 -6.17 -20.97
C ASN A 86 6.55 -6.10 -20.12
N VAL A 87 7.68 -6.54 -20.69
CA VAL A 87 8.98 -6.58 -20.02
C VAL A 87 9.77 -5.32 -20.33
N ASP A 88 10.20 -4.60 -19.30
CA ASP A 88 11.13 -3.49 -19.42
C ASP A 88 12.56 -4.01 -19.51
N VAL A 89 13.05 -4.18 -20.73
CA VAL A 89 14.38 -4.73 -21.03
C VAL A 89 15.50 -3.91 -20.40
N TYR A 90 15.37 -2.58 -20.36
CA TYR A 90 16.42 -1.69 -19.87
C TYR A 90 16.61 -1.78 -18.36
N ARG A 91 15.54 -2.15 -17.64
CA ARG A 91 15.60 -2.38 -16.19
C ARG A 91 15.68 -3.86 -15.80
N SER A 92 15.74 -4.77 -16.78
CA SER A 92 15.86 -6.22 -16.56
C SER A 92 17.29 -6.71 -16.82
N ASN A 93 17.74 -7.69 -16.04
CA ASN A 93 19.09 -8.26 -16.14
C ASN A 93 19.13 -9.71 -15.60
N ALA A 94 20.30 -10.17 -15.14
CA ALA A 94 20.50 -11.52 -14.60
C ALA A 94 19.73 -11.80 -13.30
N THR A 95 19.42 -10.78 -12.50
CA THR A 95 18.82 -10.94 -11.17
C THR A 95 17.39 -10.44 -11.08
N GLN A 96 16.90 -9.69 -12.08
CA GLN A 96 15.52 -9.19 -12.06
C GLN A 96 14.88 -9.09 -13.45
N ALA A 97 13.57 -9.30 -13.48
CA ALA A 97 12.69 -8.96 -14.59
C ALA A 97 11.70 -7.88 -14.13
N VAL A 98 11.66 -6.75 -14.85
CA VAL A 98 10.74 -5.64 -14.55
C VAL A 98 9.56 -5.70 -15.50
N LEU A 99 8.36 -5.76 -14.94
CA LEU A 99 7.10 -5.74 -15.68
C LEU A 99 6.46 -4.35 -15.57
N THR A 100 5.92 -3.83 -16.66
CA THR A 100 5.22 -2.54 -16.72
C THR A 100 3.79 -2.71 -17.23
N ASP A 101 2.92 -1.71 -17.00
CA ASP A 101 1.52 -1.74 -17.41
C ASP A 101 0.79 -2.99 -16.90
N ILE A 102 0.91 -3.22 -15.59
CA ILE A 102 0.42 -4.45 -14.96
C ILE A 102 -1.11 -4.45 -14.90
N ASP A 103 -1.73 -5.47 -15.48
CA ASP A 103 -3.18 -5.67 -15.46
C ASP A 103 -3.61 -6.81 -14.52
N PHE A 104 -4.89 -6.87 -14.16
CA PHE A 104 -5.43 -7.84 -13.20
C PHE A 104 -5.14 -9.30 -13.56
N LYS A 105 -5.02 -9.62 -14.86
CA LYS A 105 -4.69 -10.97 -15.36
C LYS A 105 -3.32 -11.48 -14.91
N LEU A 106 -2.43 -10.57 -14.50
CA LEU A 106 -1.12 -10.90 -13.95
C LEU A 106 -1.17 -11.31 -12.47
N SER A 107 -2.32 -11.23 -11.80
CA SER A 107 -2.45 -11.79 -10.45
C SER A 107 -2.20 -13.31 -10.45
N GLY A 108 -1.43 -13.78 -9.47
CA GLY A 108 -1.09 -15.19 -9.26
C GLY A 108 0.41 -15.46 -9.37
N ASN A 109 0.74 -16.75 -9.56
CA ASN A 109 2.11 -17.23 -9.43
C ASN A 109 2.99 -16.84 -10.63
N PHE A 110 4.20 -16.40 -10.30
CA PHE A 110 5.36 -16.30 -11.18
C PHE A 110 6.45 -17.20 -10.66
N SER A 111 7.34 -17.63 -11.55
CA SER A 111 8.49 -18.44 -11.16
C SER A 111 9.77 -17.87 -11.76
N CYS A 112 10.89 -18.03 -11.07
CA CYS A 112 12.22 -17.93 -11.67
C CYS A 112 12.95 -19.27 -11.55
N GLU A 113 13.68 -19.62 -12.61
CA GLU A 113 14.52 -20.81 -12.69
C GLU A 113 15.97 -20.37 -12.95
N VAL A 114 16.90 -20.86 -12.15
CA VAL A 114 18.33 -20.60 -12.28
C VAL A 114 19.01 -21.92 -12.60
N THR A 115 19.89 -21.92 -13.61
CA THR A 115 20.66 -23.10 -14.01
C THR A 115 22.14 -22.75 -14.08
N THR A 116 23.00 -23.63 -13.55
CA THR A 116 24.46 -23.52 -13.61
C THR A 116 25.03 -24.34 -14.78
N ASP A 117 26.18 -23.92 -15.31
CA ASP A 117 26.90 -24.57 -16.42
C ASP A 117 27.92 -25.61 -15.91
N GLU A 118 27.58 -26.31 -14.83
CA GLU A 118 28.42 -27.33 -14.21
C GLU A 118 28.07 -28.75 -14.71
N GLU A 119 28.89 -29.74 -14.34
CA GLU A 119 28.66 -31.15 -14.66
C GLU A 119 28.62 -31.99 -13.37
N PRO A 120 27.42 -32.43 -12.92
CA PRO A 120 26.11 -32.23 -13.54
C PRO A 120 25.58 -30.79 -13.35
N ALA A 121 24.78 -30.32 -14.31
CA ALA A 121 24.15 -29.01 -14.21
C ALA A 121 23.19 -28.96 -13.02
N SER A 122 23.27 -27.92 -12.22
CA SER A 122 22.32 -27.67 -11.13
C SER A 122 21.21 -26.76 -11.61
N THR A 123 19.96 -27.04 -11.26
CA THR A 123 18.80 -26.21 -11.60
C THR A 123 17.86 -26.14 -10.41
N GLU A 124 17.45 -24.92 -10.05
CA GLU A 124 16.51 -24.68 -8.97
C GLU A 124 15.50 -23.60 -9.36
N THR A 125 14.26 -23.76 -8.89
CA THR A 125 13.13 -22.92 -9.26
C THR A 125 12.43 -22.38 -8.01
N ALA A 126 12.23 -21.07 -7.97
CA ALA A 126 11.46 -20.40 -6.94
C ALA A 126 10.16 -19.84 -7.49
N VAL A 127 9.11 -19.80 -6.66
CA VAL A 127 7.77 -19.36 -7.04
C VAL A 127 7.27 -18.29 -6.08
N GLN A 128 6.63 -17.25 -6.59
CA GLN A 128 6.01 -16.20 -5.78
C GLN A 128 4.74 -15.66 -6.44
N SER A 129 3.74 -15.33 -5.63
CA SER A 129 2.45 -14.82 -6.10
C SER A 129 2.39 -13.30 -6.08
N MET A 130 1.91 -12.71 -7.17
CA MET A 130 1.59 -11.29 -7.27
C MET A 130 0.09 -11.08 -7.05
N LEU A 131 -0.30 -10.07 -6.27
CA LEU A 131 -1.69 -9.60 -6.20
C LEU A 131 -1.79 -8.24 -6.88
N VAL A 132 -2.62 -8.15 -7.93
CA VAL A 132 -2.90 -6.87 -8.60
C VAL A 132 -4.21 -6.30 -8.09
N VAL A 133 -4.19 -5.03 -7.67
CA VAL A 133 -5.33 -4.33 -7.08
C VAL A 133 -5.66 -3.04 -7.81
N GLN A 134 -6.86 -2.55 -7.57
CA GLN A 134 -7.26 -1.19 -7.90
C GLN A 134 -7.75 -0.54 -6.61
N LEU A 135 -7.18 0.61 -6.29
CA LEU A 135 -7.53 1.37 -5.09
C LEU A 135 -8.71 2.30 -5.35
N PRO A 136 -9.49 2.66 -4.32
CA PRO A 136 -10.50 3.70 -4.42
C PRO A 136 -9.84 5.03 -4.84
N GLU A 137 -10.48 5.76 -5.76
CA GLU A 137 -10.00 7.07 -6.22
C GLU A 137 -10.13 8.15 -5.14
N PHE A 138 -11.11 8.00 -4.25
CA PHE A 138 -11.39 8.95 -3.16
C PHE A 138 -11.63 8.22 -1.84
N PHE A 139 -11.56 8.98 -0.76
CA PHE A 139 -11.79 8.50 0.61
C PHE A 139 -13.24 8.01 0.81
N PRO A 140 -13.46 7.11 1.79
CA PRO A 140 -14.81 6.71 2.15
C PRO A 140 -15.62 7.93 2.63
N THR A 141 -16.94 7.83 2.57
CA THR A 141 -17.86 8.88 3.02
C THR A 141 -18.87 8.30 3.99
N ILE A 142 -19.23 9.07 5.02
CA ILE A 142 -20.31 8.73 5.96
C ILE A 142 -21.53 9.58 5.64
N SER A 143 -22.69 8.93 5.61
CA SER A 143 -24.00 9.57 5.57
C SER A 143 -24.83 9.14 6.77
N VAL A 144 -25.64 10.04 7.31
CA VAL A 144 -26.55 9.78 8.42
C VAL A 144 -27.97 10.16 8.04
N GLY A 145 -28.95 9.39 8.51
CA GLY A 145 -30.35 9.62 8.16
C GLY A 145 -30.94 10.91 8.79
N ARG A 146 -30.37 11.37 9.90
CA ARG A 146 -30.77 12.59 10.61
C ARG A 146 -29.57 13.17 11.38
N ASP A 147 -29.52 14.48 11.45
CA ASP A 147 -28.62 15.29 12.28
C ASP A 147 -29.40 16.56 12.69
N PRO A 148 -29.49 16.93 13.99
CA PRO A 148 -28.82 16.34 15.16
C PRO A 148 -29.49 15.06 15.70
N LEU A 149 -28.70 14.28 16.44
CA LEU A 149 -29.10 13.06 17.13
C LEU A 149 -28.87 13.20 18.63
N ASP A 150 -29.68 12.51 19.41
CA ASP A 150 -29.59 12.51 20.85
C ASP A 150 -29.78 11.10 21.44
N TYR A 151 -29.53 10.94 22.74
CA TYR A 151 -29.80 9.67 23.41
C TYR A 151 -31.30 9.31 23.35
N GLY A 152 -31.59 8.05 23.05
CA GLY A 152 -32.94 7.56 22.74
C GLY A 152 -33.25 7.48 21.25
N ASP A 153 -32.49 8.15 20.38
CA ASP A 153 -32.61 7.99 18.93
C ASP A 153 -31.97 6.68 18.45
N VAL A 154 -32.25 6.31 17.20
CA VAL A 154 -31.56 5.22 16.50
C VAL A 154 -30.65 5.83 15.45
N LEU A 155 -29.34 5.66 15.61
CA LEU A 155 -28.34 6.03 14.62
C LEU A 155 -28.50 5.14 13.40
N ARG A 156 -28.95 5.72 12.28
CA ARG A 156 -28.94 5.10 10.95
C ARG A 156 -27.86 5.77 10.12
N ALA A 157 -26.78 5.05 9.86
CA ALA A 157 -25.64 5.56 9.10
C ALA A 157 -25.27 4.60 7.97
N ASN A 158 -24.76 5.15 6.87
CA ASN A 158 -24.15 4.40 5.80
C ASN A 158 -22.75 4.92 5.53
N CYS A 159 -21.79 4.00 5.48
CA CYS A 159 -20.47 4.29 4.97
C CYS A 159 -20.34 3.71 3.58
N THR A 160 -19.89 4.51 2.64
CA THR A 160 -19.64 4.09 1.25
C THR A 160 -18.18 4.37 0.89
N SER A 161 -17.53 3.41 0.22
CA SER A 161 -16.21 3.58 -0.40
C SER A 161 -16.33 3.43 -1.92
N PRO A 162 -15.59 4.25 -2.69
CA PRO A 162 -15.51 4.13 -4.14
C PRO A 162 -15.07 2.75 -4.63
N PRO A 163 -15.26 2.44 -5.93
CA PRO A 163 -14.97 1.14 -6.49
C PRO A 163 -13.51 0.74 -6.33
N ALA A 164 -13.28 -0.47 -5.85
CA ALA A 164 -11.96 -1.05 -5.69
C ALA A 164 -11.96 -2.53 -6.08
N ARG A 165 -10.76 -3.08 -6.32
CA ARG A 165 -10.53 -4.51 -6.52
C ARG A 165 -9.34 -4.96 -5.68
N PRO A 166 -9.50 -5.84 -4.68
CA PRO A 166 -10.80 -6.29 -4.17
C PRO A 166 -11.61 -5.13 -3.57
N ALA A 167 -12.93 -5.32 -3.43
CA ALA A 167 -13.77 -4.31 -2.78
C ALA A 167 -13.28 -4.01 -1.36
N ALA A 168 -13.42 -2.75 -0.93
CA ALA A 168 -12.92 -2.28 0.35
C ALA A 168 -13.60 -2.97 1.53
N LYS A 169 -12.80 -3.41 2.50
CA LYS A 169 -13.31 -3.86 3.80
C LYS A 169 -13.62 -2.61 4.63
N LEU A 170 -14.90 -2.40 4.91
CA LEU A 170 -15.35 -1.26 5.71
C LEU A 170 -15.55 -1.66 7.16
N LYS A 171 -15.23 -0.74 8.07
CA LYS A 171 -15.46 -0.87 9.51
C LYS A 171 -16.02 0.43 10.06
N PHE A 172 -17.08 0.33 10.86
CA PHE A 172 -17.57 1.46 11.66
C PHE A 172 -17.02 1.40 13.07
N PHE A 173 -16.54 2.53 13.55
CA PHE A 173 -16.16 2.77 14.92
C PHE A 173 -17.03 3.88 15.49
N LEU A 174 -17.59 3.65 16.67
CA LEU A 174 -18.30 4.65 17.46
C LEU A 174 -17.48 4.93 18.70
N ASN A 175 -16.94 6.15 18.83
CA ASN A 175 -16.05 6.52 19.93
C ASN A 175 -14.90 5.49 20.10
N ASP A 176 -14.27 5.13 18.98
CA ASP A 176 -13.19 4.14 18.88
C ASP A 176 -13.56 2.67 19.17
N LEU A 177 -14.83 2.38 19.46
CA LEU A 177 -15.33 1.01 19.59
C LEU A 177 -15.83 0.50 18.24
N LEU A 178 -15.33 -0.65 17.79
CA LEU A 178 -15.79 -1.31 16.56
C LEU A 178 -17.25 -1.77 16.73
N VAL A 179 -18.16 -1.22 15.94
CA VAL A 179 -19.61 -1.53 16.01
C VAL A 179 -20.13 -2.30 14.80
N ALA A 180 -19.48 -2.20 13.64
CA ALA A 180 -19.85 -2.98 12.45
C ALA A 180 -18.65 -3.17 11.51
N SER A 181 -18.69 -4.24 10.71
CA SER A 181 -17.71 -4.52 9.65
C SER A 181 -18.38 -5.23 8.49
N THR A 182 -17.90 -5.01 7.27
CA THR A 182 -18.34 -5.81 6.12
C THR A 182 -17.92 -7.28 6.28
N PRO A 183 -18.76 -8.23 5.84
CA PRO A 183 -18.41 -9.65 5.83
C PRO A 183 -17.29 -9.94 4.81
N PRO A 184 -16.57 -11.06 4.95
CA PRO A 184 -15.60 -11.48 3.95
C PRO A 184 -16.27 -11.73 2.60
N LEU A 185 -15.63 -11.29 1.52
CA LEU A 185 -16.10 -11.49 0.15
C LEU A 185 -15.79 -12.91 -0.33
N SER A 186 -16.64 -13.43 -1.22
CA SER A 186 -16.36 -14.68 -1.93
C SER A 186 -15.21 -14.50 -2.94
N PRO A 187 -14.46 -15.57 -3.28
CA PRO A 187 -13.36 -15.49 -4.25
C PRO A 187 -13.76 -15.00 -5.65
N ARG A 188 -15.03 -15.16 -6.04
CA ARG A 188 -15.54 -14.63 -7.32
C ARG A 188 -15.73 -13.11 -7.23
N ARG A 189 -16.40 -12.61 -6.19
CA ARG A 189 -16.64 -11.17 -6.04
C ARG A 189 -15.35 -10.38 -5.80
N SER A 190 -14.32 -10.98 -5.23
CA SER A 190 -13.02 -10.31 -5.04
C SER A 190 -12.31 -9.99 -6.36
N GLN A 191 -12.74 -10.59 -7.48
CA GLN A 191 -12.20 -10.31 -8.82
C GLN A 191 -12.97 -9.19 -9.55
N GLU A 192 -14.02 -8.64 -8.97
CA GLU A 192 -14.80 -7.56 -9.58
C GLU A 192 -14.37 -6.20 -9.00
N VAL A 193 -14.50 -5.15 -9.80
CA VAL A 193 -14.33 -3.77 -9.33
C VAL A 193 -15.68 -3.33 -8.76
N LEU A 194 -15.76 -3.17 -7.44
CA LEU A 194 -17.04 -3.00 -6.75
C LEU A 194 -16.99 -1.83 -5.77
N TRP A 195 -18.08 -1.07 -5.75
CA TRP A 195 -18.42 -0.20 -4.62
C TRP A 195 -18.55 -1.05 -3.35
N SER A 196 -18.22 -0.47 -2.22
CA SER A 196 -18.43 -1.10 -0.91
C SER A 196 -19.28 -0.19 -0.06
N ASP A 197 -20.32 -0.75 0.56
CA ASP A 197 -21.17 -0.05 1.51
C ASP A 197 -21.32 -0.85 2.79
N LEU A 198 -21.50 -0.14 3.90
CA LEU A 198 -21.78 -0.69 5.21
C LEU A 198 -22.87 0.14 5.86
N ASN A 199 -23.98 -0.51 6.18
CA ASN A 199 -25.10 0.09 6.90
C ASN A 199 -24.96 -0.20 8.39
N LEU A 200 -25.24 0.81 9.23
CA LEU A 200 -25.27 0.73 10.68
C LEU A 200 -26.64 1.21 11.18
N GLU A 201 -27.26 0.40 12.03
CA GLU A 201 -28.44 0.77 12.81
C GLU A 201 -28.16 0.48 14.28
N LEU A 202 -28.07 1.52 15.12
CA LEU A 202 -27.66 1.40 16.52
C LEU A 202 -28.51 2.30 17.43
N PRO A 203 -29.20 1.75 18.45
CA PRO A 203 -29.84 2.55 19.48
C PRO A 203 -28.82 3.38 20.27
N LEU A 204 -29.05 4.68 20.39
CA LEU A 204 -28.17 5.60 21.11
C LEU A 204 -28.57 5.71 22.57
N HIS A 205 -27.55 5.74 23.41
CA HIS A 205 -27.64 5.86 24.87
C HIS A 205 -26.67 6.96 25.35
N GLU A 206 -26.90 7.50 26.53
CA GLU A 206 -26.13 8.61 27.11
C GLU A 206 -24.61 8.37 27.08
N TYR A 207 -24.16 7.15 27.39
CA TYR A 207 -22.74 6.80 27.40
C TYR A 207 -22.06 6.85 26.02
N HIS A 208 -22.82 6.92 24.92
CA HIS A 208 -22.26 7.16 23.59
C HIS A 208 -21.94 8.63 23.32
N PHE A 209 -22.41 9.57 24.14
CA PHE A 209 -22.12 10.99 23.98
C PHE A 209 -21.03 11.41 24.96
N MET A 210 -19.77 11.36 24.51
CA MET A 210 -18.64 11.80 25.33
C MET A 210 -18.50 13.31 25.19
N GLN A 211 -18.68 14.04 26.30
CA GLN A 211 -18.67 15.51 26.31
C GLN A 211 -19.71 16.12 25.34
N GLY A 212 -20.91 15.51 25.30
CA GLY A 212 -22.00 15.97 24.44
C GLY A 212 -21.81 15.69 22.94
N LYS A 213 -20.83 14.84 22.56
CA LYS A 213 -20.52 14.53 21.17
C LYS A 213 -20.46 13.02 20.93
N LEU A 214 -20.93 12.63 19.75
CA LEU A 214 -20.83 11.30 19.20
C LEU A 214 -19.83 11.33 18.05
N VAL A 215 -18.78 10.50 18.10
CA VAL A 215 -17.78 10.42 17.03
C VAL A 215 -17.97 9.11 16.27
N LEU A 216 -18.42 9.22 15.02
CA LEU A 216 -18.58 8.10 14.11
C LEU A 216 -17.43 8.10 13.10
N ARG A 217 -16.69 7.01 13.02
CA ARG A 217 -15.56 6.85 12.11
C ARG A 217 -15.78 5.64 11.21
N CYS A 218 -15.54 5.79 9.92
CA CYS A 218 -15.56 4.70 8.97
C CYS A 218 -14.17 4.52 8.37
N VAL A 219 -13.62 3.31 8.49
CA VAL A 219 -12.32 2.94 7.94
C VAL A 219 -12.53 2.03 6.75
N ALA A 220 -11.91 2.37 5.62
CA ALA A 220 -11.86 1.56 4.41
C ALA A 220 -10.46 0.99 4.20
N GLN A 221 -10.36 -0.34 4.00
CA GLN A 221 -9.08 -1.02 3.76
C GLN A 221 -9.11 -1.86 2.49
N VAL A 222 -8.05 -1.80 1.68
CA VAL A 222 -7.87 -2.65 0.48
C VAL A 222 -6.49 -3.30 0.51
N ALA A 223 -6.49 -4.64 0.51
CA ALA A 223 -5.30 -5.50 0.36
C ALA A 223 -4.07 -5.11 1.23
N GLY A 224 -4.29 -4.51 2.39
CA GLY A 224 -3.22 -4.11 3.32
C GLY A 224 -2.41 -2.85 2.90
N ILE A 225 -2.62 -2.31 1.70
CA ILE A 225 -1.87 -1.15 1.20
C ILE A 225 -2.69 0.15 1.20
N TYR A 226 -4.02 0.07 1.23
CA TYR A 226 -4.91 1.22 1.35
C TYR A 226 -5.56 1.22 2.73
N HIS A 227 -5.49 2.35 3.43
CA HIS A 227 -6.10 2.56 4.74
C HIS A 227 -6.50 4.04 4.87
N GLU A 228 -7.77 4.32 4.62
CA GLU A 228 -8.30 5.68 4.68
C GLU A 228 -9.59 5.71 5.49
N GLU A 229 -9.91 6.87 6.06
CA GLU A 229 -11.05 7.02 6.94
C GLU A 229 -11.84 8.31 6.75
N ALA A 230 -13.13 8.22 7.04
CA ALA A 230 -14.01 9.36 7.24
C ALA A 230 -14.38 9.46 8.71
N VAL A 231 -14.41 10.69 9.23
CA VAL A 231 -14.82 10.98 10.60
C VAL A 231 -15.97 11.98 10.57
N LEU A 232 -17.06 11.65 11.24
CA LEU A 232 -18.23 12.49 11.43
C LEU A 232 -18.46 12.70 12.92
N VAL A 233 -18.48 13.96 13.35
CA VAL A 233 -18.74 14.36 14.74
C VAL A 233 -20.13 14.94 14.82
N LEU A 234 -21.01 14.31 15.60
CA LEU A 234 -22.39 14.72 15.77
C LEU A 234 -22.60 15.30 17.18
N PRO A 235 -23.06 16.55 17.31
CA PRO A 235 -23.36 17.14 18.60
C PRO A 235 -24.72 16.63 19.15
N SER A 236 -24.83 16.48 20.46
CA SER A 236 -26.12 16.34 21.14
C SER A 236 -26.83 17.70 21.22
N LEU A 237 -28.15 17.69 21.07
CA LEU A 237 -29.01 18.87 21.29
C LEU A 237 -29.03 19.35 22.74
N ARG A 238 -28.79 18.46 23.71
CA ARG A 238 -28.92 18.77 25.14
C ARG A 238 -27.67 19.37 25.76
N ASP A 239 -26.52 19.25 25.08
CA ASP A 239 -25.23 19.82 25.49
C ASP A 239 -24.70 20.83 24.44
N PRO A 240 -25.27 22.05 24.37
CA PRO A 240 -24.77 23.07 23.47
C PRO A 240 -23.35 23.48 23.88
N VAL A 241 -22.36 23.23 23.00
CA VAL A 241 -21.02 23.82 23.13
C VAL A 241 -21.18 25.34 23.07
N PRO A 242 -20.76 26.11 24.08
CA PRO A 242 -20.90 27.56 24.06
C PRO A 242 -20.16 28.13 22.83
N ALA A 243 -20.91 28.78 21.93
CA ALA A 243 -20.30 29.55 20.86
C ALA A 243 -19.45 30.66 21.49
N LYS A 244 -18.15 30.67 21.19
CA LYS A 244 -17.26 31.74 21.65
C LYS A 244 -17.55 32.98 20.81
N VAL A 245 -18.49 33.81 21.27
CA VAL A 245 -18.77 35.11 20.65
C VAL A 245 -17.55 35.99 20.88
N SER A 246 -16.81 36.28 19.83
CA SER A 246 -15.84 37.36 19.85
C SER A 246 -16.65 38.65 19.82
N ALA A 247 -16.76 39.33 20.96
CA ALA A 247 -17.34 40.66 21.02
C ALA A 247 -16.42 41.60 20.24
N ASP A 248 -16.92 42.12 19.12
CA ASP A 248 -16.27 43.18 18.36
C ASP A 248 -16.39 44.47 19.19
N ASP A 249 -15.28 44.85 19.83
CA ASP A 249 -15.20 45.98 20.75
C ASP A 249 -15.21 47.29 19.94
N SER A 250 -16.39 47.65 19.44
CA SER A 250 -16.62 48.94 18.80
C SER A 250 -16.77 50.00 19.90
N ALA A 251 -15.62 50.46 20.39
CA ALA A 251 -15.50 51.58 21.31
C ALA A 251 -16.22 52.81 20.72
N ARG A 252 -17.34 53.18 21.35
CA ARG A 252 -18.07 54.42 21.10
C ARG A 252 -17.29 55.59 21.69
N LEU A 253 -16.73 56.44 20.82
CA LEU A 253 -16.28 57.78 21.21
C LEU A 253 -17.50 58.64 21.56
N ALA A 254 -17.61 59.04 22.82
CA ALA A 254 -18.57 60.03 23.29
C ALA A 254 -18.08 61.47 22.98
N PRO A 255 -18.99 62.43 22.71
CA PRO A 255 -18.63 63.81 22.33
C PRO A 255 -18.66 64.79 23.52
N GLY A 256 -17.83 65.85 23.42
CA GLY A 256 -17.84 67.07 24.25
C GLY A 256 -16.83 67.06 25.41
N GLU A 257 -16.00 68.06 25.67
CA GLU A 257 -15.87 69.47 25.25
C GLU A 257 -14.37 69.86 25.37
N LEU A 258 -13.73 70.44 24.33
CA LEU A 258 -13.45 71.87 24.12
C LEU A 258 -12.55 72.56 25.17
N ILE A 259 -11.62 73.38 24.65
CA ILE A 259 -10.64 74.29 25.29
C ILE A 259 -9.25 73.62 25.47
N LEU A 260 -8.21 73.93 24.68
CA LEU A 260 -7.59 75.25 24.49
C LEU A 260 -6.84 75.28 23.13
N GLN A 261 -7.18 76.26 22.29
CA GLN A 261 -6.41 76.57 21.08
C GLN A 261 -5.13 77.36 21.41
N VAL A 262 -4.22 77.37 20.42
CA VAL A 262 -3.19 78.39 20.14
C VAL A 262 -1.80 78.12 20.75
N LEU A 263 -0.90 77.54 19.96
CA LEU A 263 0.37 78.14 19.50
C LEU A 263 1.19 77.08 18.73
N PHE A 264 1.99 77.52 17.75
CA PHE A 264 2.91 76.75 16.89
C PHE A 264 2.39 76.20 15.54
N VAL A 265 1.66 77.02 14.79
CA VAL A 265 1.88 77.07 13.34
C VAL A 265 1.85 78.53 12.92
N LEU A 266 3.01 79.18 12.89
CA LEU A 266 3.30 80.39 12.10
C LEU A 266 4.74 80.87 12.37
N ILE A 267 5.75 80.01 12.15
CA ILE A 267 7.11 80.50 11.83
C ILE A 267 7.79 79.51 10.88
N ALA A 268 7.26 79.39 9.68
CA ALA A 268 7.99 78.85 8.52
C ALA A 268 7.55 79.66 7.30
N GLY A 269 8.05 80.90 7.23
CA GLY A 269 7.67 81.83 6.16
C GLY A 269 8.32 83.20 6.32
N VAL A 270 9.55 83.30 5.82
CA VAL A 270 10.19 84.51 5.26
C VAL A 270 10.75 85.54 6.27
N LEU A 271 12.08 85.62 6.40
CA LEU A 271 12.91 86.71 5.84
C LEU A 271 14.37 86.66 6.38
N TYR A 272 15.31 86.83 5.44
CA TYR A 272 16.78 86.98 5.50
C TYR A 272 17.65 85.73 5.49
#